data_AF-A0A6C0I0Z8-F1
#
_entry.id   AF-A0A6C0I0Z8-F1
#
_cell.length_a   1.000
_cell.length_b   1.000
_cell.length_c   1.000
_cell.angle_alpha   90.00
_cell.angle_beta   90.00
_cell.angle_gamma   90.00
#
_symmetry.space_group_name_H-M   'P 1'
#
loop_
_entity.id
_entity.type
_entity.pdbx_description
1 polymer ?
#
loop_
_entity_poly.entity_id
_entity_poly.type
_entity_poly.pdbx_seq_one_letter_code
_entity_poly.pdbx_strand_id
1 'polypeptide(L)'
;MINNIKISIIFFLNKKLLLKSKNMLYIYKKIKKAMLSLIIDNRERAIFPFLDMEIKSFLYEKKQLNTGDFLIAQKPLEKALPKVLTESNKPLEKSSPKVLTESNKPLDKALSKVLTELNKPLIDANTTLIESNNYNIKACIERKTYVDFAASFRDGRYKSELNNMLELRKKTNCQLFFIIEGTAFPSINRTFSRIPYVCILGAINKLMLKYNIFIIQTENEQHTAKKLNELLTSYTLIMEEADNENKIETDTMHAAINSNSDTIHAANTSADTNISTMEEDSNTDSNIIGGTIITNISLTQRIQKTDEDILLKSWASLKGISLVLGKILMEKFTIKDLALGIITIEEIKTCKTAFGKTINKTAIDSLVSIRNGNTKNCAKMLSAIIGITVDFATKLFNIRSLKEICQYYQNAKTPIDYKYLSDIVINEKKLGPKKAINIYKLIF
;
A
#
# COMPACT_ATOMS: atom_id res chain seq x y z
N MET A 1 -11.20 4.09 -24.69
CA MET A 1 -10.30 3.33 -25.61
C MET A 1 -9.83 4.20 -26.78
N ILE A 2 -10.71 4.94 -27.47
CA ILE A 2 -10.39 5.78 -28.63
C ILE A 2 -9.40 6.94 -28.33
N ASN A 3 -9.47 7.56 -27.14
CA ASN A 3 -8.56 8.67 -26.77
C ASN A 3 -7.09 8.24 -26.55
N ASN A 4 -6.87 7.06 -25.96
CA ASN A 4 -5.51 6.50 -25.84
C ASN A 4 -4.92 6.13 -27.20
N ILE A 5 -5.76 5.71 -28.15
CA ILE A 5 -5.32 5.38 -29.51
C ILE A 5 -4.89 6.65 -30.27
N LYS A 6 -5.64 7.76 -30.17
CA LYS A 6 -5.25 9.02 -30.82
C LYS A 6 -3.98 9.65 -30.24
N ILE A 7 -3.82 9.66 -28.91
CA ILE A 7 -2.59 10.15 -28.28
C ILE A 7 -1.40 9.27 -28.70
N SER A 8 -1.56 7.95 -28.68
CA SER A 8 -0.53 7.03 -29.16
C SER A 8 -0.21 7.22 -30.64
N ILE A 9 -1.19 7.44 -31.52
CA ILE A 9 -0.98 7.67 -32.96
C ILE A 9 -0.27 8.99 -33.22
N ILE A 10 -0.64 10.09 -32.55
CA ILE A 10 0.08 11.37 -32.65
C ILE A 10 1.50 11.19 -32.11
N PHE A 11 1.71 10.47 -31.01
CA PHE A 11 3.04 10.18 -30.51
C PHE A 11 3.85 9.32 -31.49
N PHE A 12 3.23 8.33 -32.13
CA PHE A 12 3.88 7.36 -33.02
C PHE A 12 4.25 7.96 -34.38
N LEU A 13 3.32 8.70 -35.03
CA LEU A 13 3.56 9.41 -36.29
C LEU A 13 4.64 10.47 -36.16
N ASN A 14 4.74 11.09 -34.97
CA ASN A 14 5.71 12.12 -34.70
C ASN A 14 7.02 11.53 -34.14
N LYS A 15 7.02 10.36 -33.46
CA LYS A 15 8.22 9.68 -32.91
C LYS A 15 9.34 9.53 -33.95
N LYS A 16 8.98 9.16 -35.19
CA LYS A 16 9.91 8.94 -36.32
C LYS A 16 10.58 10.25 -36.79
N LEU A 17 9.89 11.38 -36.68
CA LEU A 17 10.42 12.74 -36.94
C LEU A 17 11.15 13.31 -35.71
N LEU A 18 10.64 13.03 -34.51
CA LEU A 18 11.17 13.48 -33.22
C LEU A 18 12.54 12.86 -32.90
N LEU A 19 12.74 11.57 -33.19
CA LEU A 19 13.98 10.83 -32.89
C LEU A 19 15.21 11.30 -33.69
N LYS A 20 15.03 12.07 -34.77
CA LYS A 20 16.14 12.60 -35.57
C LYS A 20 16.88 13.76 -34.91
N SER A 21 16.35 14.34 -33.83
CA SER A 21 17.03 15.41 -33.09
C SER A 21 17.47 14.93 -31.69
N LYS A 22 18.76 15.06 -31.38
CA LYS A 22 19.31 14.77 -30.03
C LYS A 22 18.53 15.50 -28.91
N ASN A 23 17.99 16.69 -29.22
CA ASN A 23 17.23 17.52 -28.29
C ASN A 23 15.88 16.90 -27.88
N MET A 24 15.16 16.23 -28.78
CA MET A 24 13.87 15.63 -28.42
C MET A 24 14.02 14.34 -27.61
N LEU A 25 15.06 13.53 -27.88
CA LEU A 25 15.38 12.37 -27.04
C LEU A 25 15.71 12.82 -25.60
N TYR A 26 16.45 13.92 -25.47
CA TYR A 26 16.72 14.55 -24.16
C TYR A 26 15.43 14.99 -23.45
N ILE A 27 14.52 15.67 -24.15
CA ILE A 27 13.21 16.08 -23.60
C ILE A 27 12.39 14.86 -23.17
N TYR A 28 12.35 13.82 -23.99
CA TYR A 28 11.62 12.59 -23.67
C TYR A 28 12.16 11.90 -22.41
N LYS A 29 13.49 11.76 -22.30
CA LYS A 29 14.14 11.24 -21.08
C LYS A 29 13.80 12.10 -19.85
N LYS A 30 13.81 13.43 -20.00
CA LYS A 30 13.43 14.37 -18.93
C LYS A 30 11.97 14.20 -18.51
N ILE A 31 11.04 14.05 -19.46
CA ILE A 31 9.62 13.82 -19.19
C ILE A 31 9.42 12.49 -18.46
N LYS A 32 10.05 11.41 -18.93
CA LYS A 32 9.95 10.09 -18.27
C LYS A 32 10.47 10.12 -16.86
N LYS A 33 11.64 10.74 -16.65
CA LYS A 33 12.21 10.93 -15.32
C LYS A 33 11.24 11.71 -14.42
N ALA A 34 10.54 12.71 -14.95
CA ALA A 34 9.53 13.46 -14.21
C ALA A 34 8.22 12.70 -13.96
N MET A 35 7.93 11.65 -14.74
CA MET A 35 6.79 10.75 -14.46
C MET A 35 7.05 9.84 -13.27
N LEU A 36 8.30 9.45 -13.03
CA LEU A 36 8.65 8.67 -11.84
C LEU A 36 8.71 9.61 -10.63
N SER A 37 8.05 9.21 -9.55
CA SER A 37 8.02 9.99 -8.33
C SER A 37 8.07 9.13 -7.09
N LEU A 38 8.64 9.70 -6.04
CA LEU A 38 8.60 9.13 -4.71
C LEU A 38 7.40 9.68 -3.95
N ILE A 39 6.53 8.82 -3.43
CA ILE A 39 5.46 9.21 -2.52
C ILE A 39 5.88 8.77 -1.13
N ILE A 40 5.83 9.68 -0.16
CA ILE A 40 6.38 9.47 1.18
C ILE A 40 5.29 9.64 2.21
N ASP A 41 5.21 8.71 3.15
CA ASP A 41 4.29 8.82 4.28
C ASP A 41 4.60 10.08 5.11
N ASN A 42 3.59 10.89 5.38
CA ASN A 42 3.71 12.12 6.17
C ASN A 42 4.21 11.89 7.62
N ARG A 43 4.21 10.64 8.10
CA ARG A 43 4.77 10.22 9.40
C ARG A 43 6.29 10.07 9.38
N GLU A 44 6.93 9.92 8.20
CA GLU A 44 8.39 9.79 8.05
C GLU A 44 9.15 11.12 8.18
N ARG A 45 8.85 11.88 9.24
CA ARG A 45 9.38 13.23 9.46
C ARG A 45 10.90 13.25 9.63
N ALA A 46 11.48 12.19 10.17
CA ALA A 46 12.91 12.08 10.42
C ALA A 46 13.74 12.09 9.12
N ILE A 47 13.16 11.63 8.02
CA ILE A 47 13.83 11.55 6.72
C ILE A 47 13.78 12.89 5.96
N PHE A 48 12.78 13.73 6.22
CA PHE A 48 12.53 14.96 5.44
C PHE A 48 13.71 15.92 5.32
N PRO A 49 14.51 16.19 6.37
CA PRO A 49 15.67 17.08 6.25
C PRO A 49 16.71 16.60 5.23
N PHE A 50 16.78 15.29 4.99
CA PHE A 50 17.77 14.69 4.09
C PHE A 50 17.26 14.53 2.66
N LEU A 51 15.94 14.53 2.44
CA LEU A 51 15.36 14.35 1.10
C LEU A 51 15.78 15.45 0.13
N ASP A 52 15.73 16.70 0.55
CA ASP A 52 16.08 17.83 -0.33
C ASP A 52 17.57 17.84 -0.67
N MET A 53 18.41 17.29 0.21
CA MET A 53 19.85 17.15 -0.03
C MET A 53 20.16 15.98 -0.96
N GLU A 54 19.52 14.82 -0.76
CA GLU A 54 19.88 13.58 -1.47
C GLU A 54 19.06 13.36 -2.74
N ILE A 55 17.77 13.75 -2.77
CA ILE A 55 16.84 13.56 -3.88
C ILE A 55 16.75 14.82 -4.75
N LYS A 56 17.89 15.26 -5.29
CA LYS A 56 17.95 16.47 -6.14
C LYS A 56 17.31 16.29 -7.51
N SER A 57 17.29 15.05 -8.00
CA SER A 57 16.98 14.71 -9.39
C SER A 57 15.53 14.27 -9.61
N PHE A 58 14.79 14.01 -8.54
CA PHE A 58 13.46 13.41 -8.63
C PHE A 58 12.44 14.23 -7.87
N LEU A 59 11.20 14.13 -8.32
CA LEU A 59 10.08 14.71 -7.63
C LEU A 59 9.63 13.76 -6.53
N TYR A 60 9.30 14.33 -5.38
CA TYR A 60 8.64 13.59 -4.33
C TYR A 60 7.39 14.32 -3.82
N GLU A 61 6.45 13.56 -3.26
CA GLU A 61 5.20 14.03 -2.68
C GLU A 61 5.07 13.50 -1.24
N LYS A 62 4.62 14.35 -0.33
CA LYS A 62 4.28 13.95 1.05
C LYS A 62 2.78 13.65 1.11
N LYS A 63 2.40 12.42 1.44
CA LYS A 63 1.00 11.98 1.54
C LYS A 63 0.83 11.05 2.73
N GLN A 64 -0.38 10.93 3.27
CA GLN A 64 -0.66 9.83 4.20
C GLN A 64 -0.75 8.54 3.39
N LEU A 65 0.07 7.54 3.71
CA LEU A 65 -0.02 6.22 3.10
C LEU A 65 -0.73 5.25 4.06
N ASN A 66 -1.44 4.29 3.48
CA ASN A 66 -2.03 3.18 4.23
C ASN A 66 -1.08 1.97 4.35
N THR A 67 -0.15 1.84 3.42
CA THR A 67 0.75 0.70 3.27
C THR A 67 2.12 1.21 2.83
N GLY A 68 3.17 0.75 3.52
CA GLY A 68 4.53 1.20 3.30
C GLY A 68 4.77 2.62 3.80
N ASP A 69 6.05 2.95 3.94
CA ASP A 69 6.52 4.28 4.31
C ASP A 69 6.91 5.09 3.08
N PHE A 70 7.30 4.40 2.00
CA PHE A 70 7.59 5.00 0.69
C PHE A 70 6.99 4.18 -0.44
N LEU A 71 6.55 4.86 -1.50
CA LEU A 71 6.17 4.27 -2.76
C LEU A 71 6.98 4.90 -3.90
N ILE A 72 7.51 4.08 -4.80
CA ILE A 72 7.97 4.56 -6.10
C ILE A 72 6.81 4.36 -7.06
N ALA A 73 6.35 5.45 -7.66
CA ALA A 73 5.17 5.44 -8.49
C ALA A 73 5.35 6.28 -9.76
N GLN A 74 4.84 5.75 -10.86
CA GLN A 74 4.76 6.46 -12.13
C GLN A 74 3.42 7.19 -12.21
N LYS A 75 3.49 8.52 -12.39
CA LYS A 75 2.34 9.39 -12.58
C LYS A 75 1.79 9.28 -14.01
N PRO A 76 0.48 9.51 -14.21
CA PRO A 76 -0.06 9.78 -15.53
C PRO A 76 0.67 10.95 -16.20
N LEU A 77 0.91 10.85 -17.51
CA LEU A 77 1.69 11.82 -18.28
C LEU A 77 1.15 13.26 -18.15
N GLU A 78 -0.18 13.39 -18.15
CA GLU A 78 -0.92 14.65 -17.99
C GLU A 78 -0.51 15.42 -16.72
N LYS A 79 -0.22 14.71 -15.63
CA LYS A 79 0.19 15.30 -14.36
C LYS A 79 1.68 15.62 -14.29
N ALA A 80 2.51 15.01 -15.14
CA ALA A 80 3.95 15.24 -15.18
C ALA A 80 4.33 16.45 -16.05
N LEU A 81 3.55 16.71 -17.11
CA LEU A 81 3.85 17.73 -18.12
C LEU A 81 4.05 19.16 -17.56
N PRO A 82 3.13 19.71 -16.74
CA PRO A 82 3.19 21.11 -16.32
C PRO A 82 4.51 21.46 -15.61
N LYS A 83 5.06 20.51 -14.83
CA LYS A 83 6.26 20.76 -14.04
C LYS A 83 7.54 20.73 -14.88
N VAL A 84 7.61 19.84 -15.87
CA VAL A 84 8.75 19.80 -16.82
C VAL A 84 8.84 21.11 -17.58
N LEU A 85 7.70 21.69 -17.97
CA LEU A 85 7.61 22.95 -18.69
C LEU A 85 8.08 24.14 -17.84
N THR A 86 7.75 24.15 -16.54
CA THR A 86 8.25 25.20 -15.63
C THR A 86 9.76 25.14 -15.44
N GLU A 87 10.36 23.94 -15.43
CA GLU A 87 11.81 23.78 -15.27
C GLU A 87 12.59 24.06 -16.55
N SER A 88 12.04 23.78 -17.73
CA SER A 88 12.70 24.11 -19.01
C SER A 88 12.76 25.61 -19.28
N ASN A 89 11.83 26.39 -18.71
CA ASN A 89 11.75 27.84 -18.89
C ASN A 89 12.59 28.62 -17.86
N LYS A 90 13.27 27.95 -16.92
CA LYS A 90 14.18 28.62 -15.99
C LYS A 90 15.45 29.04 -16.77
N PRO A 91 15.78 30.34 -16.85
CA PRO A 91 16.95 30.79 -17.61
C PRO A 91 18.20 30.08 -17.09
N LEU A 92 19.02 29.52 -18.00
CA LEU A 92 20.34 29.00 -17.62
C LEU A 92 21.12 30.14 -16.96
N GLU A 93 21.40 30.02 -15.67
CA GLU A 93 22.19 31.00 -14.94
C GLU A 93 23.62 31.07 -15.53
N LYS A 94 23.87 32.19 -16.22
CA LYS A 94 25.16 32.86 -16.46
C LYS A 94 26.40 31.96 -16.46
N SER A 95 26.59 31.23 -17.55
CA SER A 95 27.95 30.99 -18.08
C SER A 95 28.16 31.94 -19.27
N SER A 96 28.99 32.96 -19.07
CA SER A 96 29.69 33.81 -20.06
C SER A 96 28.92 34.32 -21.31
N PRO A 97 28.80 35.64 -21.53
CA PRO A 97 28.13 36.18 -22.70
C PRO A 97 29.00 36.02 -23.94
N LYS A 98 28.66 35.08 -24.84
CA LYS A 98 29.05 35.16 -26.26
C LYS A 98 27.99 34.49 -27.14
N VAL A 99 27.21 35.35 -27.79
CA VAL A 99 26.56 35.18 -29.11
C VAL A 99 25.87 33.83 -29.34
N LEU A 100 24.61 33.72 -28.90
CA LEU A 100 23.65 32.70 -29.37
C LEU A 100 22.24 33.27 -29.26
N THR A 101 21.92 34.26 -30.10
CA THR A 101 20.57 34.81 -30.24
C THR A 101 20.13 34.60 -31.68
N GLU A 102 19.58 33.42 -31.99
CA GLU A 102 18.55 33.21 -33.03
C GLU A 102 18.13 31.74 -33.24
N SER A 103 18.89 30.75 -32.78
CA SER A 103 18.63 29.33 -33.11
C SER A 103 17.60 28.58 -32.25
N ASN A 104 17.08 29.17 -31.15
CA ASN A 104 16.15 28.48 -30.23
C ASN A 104 14.66 28.79 -30.44
N LYS A 105 14.30 29.85 -31.17
CA LYS A 105 12.89 30.19 -31.49
C LYS A 105 12.07 29.06 -32.14
N PRO A 106 12.64 28.18 -32.99
CA PRO A 106 11.89 27.08 -33.59
C PRO A 106 11.45 26.01 -32.57
N LEU A 107 12.24 25.80 -31.51
CA LEU A 107 11.99 24.75 -30.53
C LEU A 107 10.83 25.10 -29.59
N ASP A 108 10.77 26.35 -29.13
CA ASP A 108 9.65 26.85 -28.30
C ASP A 108 8.33 26.86 -29.08
N LYS A 109 8.38 27.17 -30.39
CA LYS A 109 7.22 27.10 -31.28
C LYS A 109 6.76 25.66 -31.55
N ALA A 110 7.69 24.72 -31.66
CA ALA A 110 7.38 23.30 -31.83
C ALA A 110 6.81 22.67 -30.54
N LEU A 111 7.41 22.97 -29.38
CA LEU A 111 6.92 22.56 -28.07
C LEU A 111 5.52 23.13 -27.80
N SER A 112 5.31 24.43 -28.00
CA SER A 112 3.99 25.06 -27.83
C SER A 112 2.94 24.47 -28.78
N LYS A 113 3.29 24.13 -30.03
CA LYS A 113 2.37 23.48 -30.97
C LYS A 113 2.00 22.05 -30.55
N VAL A 114 2.98 21.24 -30.15
CA VAL A 114 2.74 19.88 -29.61
C VAL A 114 1.89 19.95 -28.34
N LEU A 115 2.14 20.93 -27.47
CA LEU A 115 1.35 21.18 -26.26
C LEU A 115 -0.07 21.63 -26.58
N THR A 116 -0.27 22.46 -27.61
CA THR A 116 -1.60 22.92 -28.03
C THR A 116 -2.42 21.78 -28.64
N GLU A 117 -1.76 20.82 -29.32
CA GLU A 117 -2.43 19.62 -29.81
C GLU A 117 -2.72 18.60 -28.71
N LEU A 118 -1.84 18.44 -27.72
CA LEU A 118 -2.06 17.58 -26.55
C LEU A 118 -3.11 18.14 -25.58
N ASN A 119 -3.26 19.47 -25.49
CA ASN A 119 -4.23 20.15 -24.63
C ASN A 119 -5.55 20.52 -25.33
N LYS A 120 -5.76 20.14 -26.59
CA LYS A 120 -7.07 20.33 -27.23
C LYS A 120 -8.11 19.54 -26.43
N PRO A 121 -9.11 20.18 -25.81
CA PRO A 121 -10.10 19.47 -25.04
C PRO A 121 -10.89 18.58 -26.02
N LEU A 122 -10.83 17.26 -25.81
CA LEU A 122 -11.80 16.33 -26.37
C LEU A 122 -13.11 16.57 -25.62
N ILE A 123 -13.84 17.58 -26.09
CA ILE A 123 -15.22 17.84 -25.69
C ILE A 123 -16.06 16.79 -26.42
N ASP A 124 -16.23 15.63 -25.79
CA ASP A 124 -17.50 14.91 -25.91
C ASP A 124 -18.24 15.11 -24.59
N ALA A 125 -19.43 15.69 -24.69
CA ALA A 125 -20.30 15.96 -23.57
C ALA A 125 -20.66 14.65 -22.85
N ASN A 126 -20.68 14.71 -21.52
CA ASN A 126 -21.04 13.62 -20.59
C ASN A 126 -19.93 12.65 -20.16
N THR A 127 -18.81 13.17 -19.64
CA THR A 127 -18.07 12.40 -18.63
C THR A 127 -17.59 13.31 -17.52
N THR A 128 -18.23 13.18 -16.35
CA THR A 128 -17.80 13.80 -15.11
C THR A 128 -16.35 13.40 -14.84
N LEU A 129 -15.46 14.39 -14.77
CA LEU A 129 -14.03 14.23 -14.44
C LEU A 129 -13.90 13.61 -13.04
N ILE A 130 -13.89 12.28 -12.94
CA ILE A 130 -13.37 11.60 -11.76
C ILE A 130 -11.85 11.73 -11.85
N GLU A 131 -11.29 12.58 -11.00
CA GLU A 131 -9.85 12.69 -10.77
C GLU A 131 -9.29 11.38 -10.17
N SER A 132 -9.26 10.30 -10.94
CA SER A 132 -8.58 9.09 -10.51
C SER A 132 -7.07 9.39 -10.50
N ASN A 133 -6.52 9.59 -9.31
CA ASN A 133 -5.09 9.59 -9.03
C ASN A 133 -4.51 8.17 -9.26
N ASN A 134 -4.59 7.66 -10.50
CA ASN A 134 -4.09 6.33 -10.85
C ASN A 134 -2.58 6.38 -11.02
N TYR A 135 -1.89 6.32 -9.88
CA TYR A 135 -0.46 6.06 -9.83
C TYR A 135 -0.21 4.60 -10.21
N ASN A 136 0.72 4.34 -11.12
CA ASN A 136 1.24 2.99 -11.35
C ASN A 136 2.38 2.74 -10.36
N ILE A 137 2.09 2.00 -9.29
CA ILE A 137 3.05 1.74 -8.21
C ILE A 137 4.07 0.70 -8.68
N LYS A 138 5.34 1.08 -8.71
CA LYS A 138 6.47 0.24 -9.12
C LYS A 138 7.16 -0.43 -7.93
N ALA A 139 7.24 0.27 -6.79
CA ALA A 139 7.79 -0.27 -5.56
C ALA A 139 6.99 0.18 -4.32
N CYS A 140 6.91 -0.69 -3.32
CA CYS A 140 6.47 -0.38 -1.97
C CYS A 140 7.59 -0.70 -0.98
N ILE A 141 7.92 0.26 -0.13
CA ILE A 141 9.08 0.22 0.75
C ILE A 141 8.62 0.47 2.18
N GLU A 142 8.91 -0.45 3.09
CA GLU A 142 8.73 -0.26 4.53
C GLU A 142 10.09 0.03 5.17
N ARG A 143 10.19 1.03 6.03
CA ARG A 143 11.38 1.36 6.80
C ARG A 143 11.18 0.98 8.26
N LYS A 144 12.16 0.29 8.83
CA LYS A 144 12.19 -0.02 10.26
C LYS A 144 13.58 0.19 10.82
N THR A 145 13.67 0.86 11.96
CA THR A 145 14.83 0.66 12.85
C THR A 145 14.75 -0.72 13.50
N TYR A 146 15.86 -1.27 14.00
CA TYR A 146 15.80 -2.52 14.77
C TYR A 146 14.88 -2.45 16.01
N VAL A 147 14.78 -1.27 16.62
CA VAL A 147 13.91 -1.03 17.79
C VAL A 147 12.44 -1.14 17.40
N ASP A 148 12.06 -0.53 16.28
CA ASP A 148 10.69 -0.58 15.74
C ASP A 148 10.33 -1.97 15.22
N PHE A 149 11.27 -2.65 14.56
CA PHE A 149 11.08 -4.03 14.11
C PHE A 149 10.82 -4.95 15.31
N ALA A 150 11.62 -4.84 16.37
CA ALA A 150 11.41 -5.62 17.57
C ALA A 150 10.07 -5.30 18.27
N ALA A 151 9.68 -4.02 18.30
CA ALA A 151 8.40 -3.59 18.86
C ALA A 151 7.20 -4.16 18.07
N SER A 152 7.30 -4.24 16.74
CA SER A 152 6.22 -4.73 15.87
C SER A 152 5.92 -6.22 16.06
N PHE A 153 6.88 -7.02 16.56
CA PHE A 153 6.60 -8.40 17.00
C PHE A 153 5.74 -8.44 18.26
N ARG A 154 6.01 -7.55 19.21
CA ARG A 154 5.37 -7.58 20.54
C ARG A 154 3.91 -7.15 20.48
N ASP A 155 3.60 -6.17 19.64
CA ASP A 155 2.24 -5.65 19.46
C ASP A 155 1.49 -6.29 18.27
N GLY A 156 2.15 -7.20 17.55
CA GLY A 156 1.58 -7.93 16.43
C GLY A 156 1.49 -7.13 15.12
N ARG A 157 2.01 -5.90 15.07
CA ARG A 157 2.00 -5.07 13.85
C ARG A 157 2.77 -5.69 12.68
N TYR A 158 3.83 -6.45 12.96
CA TYR A 158 4.67 -7.08 11.94
C TYR A 158 3.85 -7.86 10.89
N LYS A 159 2.91 -8.69 11.35
CA LYS A 159 2.11 -9.54 10.46
C LYS A 159 1.11 -8.71 9.64
N SER A 160 0.49 -7.70 10.24
CA SER A 160 -0.45 -6.83 9.52
C SER A 160 0.25 -5.94 8.49
N GLU A 161 1.41 -5.37 8.83
CA GLU A 161 2.19 -4.54 7.91
C GLU A 161 2.66 -5.36 6.69
N LEU A 162 3.21 -6.55 6.94
CA LEU A 162 3.59 -7.49 5.88
C LEU A 162 2.40 -7.88 4.99
N ASN A 163 1.26 -8.24 5.57
CA ASN A 163 0.07 -8.60 4.80
C ASN A 163 -0.43 -7.45 3.93
N ASN A 164 -0.44 -6.22 4.45
CA ASN A 164 -0.84 -5.04 3.70
C ASN A 164 0.07 -4.82 2.48
N MET A 165 1.39 -4.99 2.63
CA MET A 165 2.34 -4.90 1.51
C MET A 165 2.14 -6.02 0.48
N LEU A 166 1.91 -7.25 0.93
CA LEU A 166 1.64 -8.38 0.05
C LEU A 166 0.33 -8.19 -0.74
N GLU A 167 -0.71 -7.66 -0.11
CA GLU A 167 -1.96 -7.29 -0.78
C GLU A 167 -1.74 -6.16 -1.80
N LEU A 168 -0.94 -5.17 -1.46
CA LEU A 168 -0.60 -4.09 -2.40
C LEU A 168 0.12 -4.67 -3.63
N ARG A 169 1.14 -5.51 -3.44
CA ARG A 169 1.82 -6.21 -4.55
C ARG A 169 0.85 -7.01 -5.39
N LYS A 170 -0.09 -7.76 -4.81
CA LYS A 170 -1.09 -8.51 -5.59
C LYS A 170 -1.93 -7.58 -6.47
N LYS A 171 -2.24 -6.37 -5.99
CA LYS A 171 -3.06 -5.38 -6.69
C LYS A 171 -2.29 -4.57 -7.73
N THR A 172 -0.98 -4.37 -7.57
CA THR A 172 -0.21 -3.47 -8.45
C THR A 172 0.94 -4.13 -9.16
N ASN A 173 1.24 -5.38 -8.82
CA ASN A 173 2.45 -6.09 -9.21
C ASN A 173 3.73 -5.30 -8.88
N CYS A 174 3.74 -4.52 -7.79
CA CYS A 174 4.91 -3.75 -7.40
C CYS A 174 5.96 -4.62 -6.70
N GLN A 175 7.23 -4.22 -6.82
CA GLN A 175 8.28 -4.83 -6.01
C GLN A 175 8.17 -4.40 -4.54
N LEU A 176 8.53 -5.29 -3.63
CA LEU A 176 8.53 -5.02 -2.19
C LEU A 176 9.95 -4.92 -1.67
N PHE A 177 10.17 -3.91 -0.82
CA PHE A 177 11.43 -3.66 -0.13
C PHE A 177 11.20 -3.43 1.37
N PHE A 178 12.15 -3.85 2.18
CA PHE A 178 12.33 -3.40 3.55
C PHE A 178 13.66 -2.67 3.67
N ILE A 179 13.63 -1.44 4.18
CA ILE A 179 14.81 -0.72 4.63
C ILE A 179 14.98 -0.99 6.13
N ILE A 180 16.09 -1.59 6.50
CA ILE A 180 16.47 -1.84 7.89
C ILE A 180 17.55 -0.83 8.26
N GLU A 181 17.24 0.02 9.24
CA GLU A 181 18.13 1.11 9.64
C GLU A 181 18.86 0.81 10.95
N GLY A 182 20.17 1.06 10.95
CA GLY A 182 21.08 0.89 12.09
C GLY A 182 22.35 0.13 11.73
N THR A 183 23.07 -0.34 12.76
CA THR A 183 24.31 -1.12 12.60
C THR A 183 24.07 -2.36 11.71
N ALA A 184 24.80 -2.52 10.61
CA ALA A 184 24.54 -3.57 9.62
C ALA A 184 24.63 -5.01 10.15
N PHE A 185 25.53 -5.26 11.09
CA PHE A 185 25.75 -6.59 11.67
C PHE A 185 25.77 -6.51 13.20
N PRO A 186 24.61 -6.32 13.85
CA PRO A 186 24.52 -6.40 15.30
C PRO A 186 24.96 -7.79 15.79
N SER A 187 25.53 -7.88 17.00
CA SER A 187 25.82 -9.19 17.59
C SER A 187 24.52 -9.98 17.79
N ILE A 188 24.58 -11.29 17.58
CA ILE A 188 23.42 -12.21 17.65
C ILE A 188 22.65 -12.08 18.98
N ASN A 189 23.39 -11.83 20.07
CA ASN A 189 22.86 -11.69 21.43
C ASN A 189 22.44 -10.25 21.78
N ARG A 190 22.71 -9.25 20.92
CA ARG A 190 22.23 -7.89 21.13
C ARG A 190 20.70 -7.90 21.16
N THR A 191 20.12 -7.17 22.09
CA THR A 191 18.67 -7.06 22.19
C THR A 191 18.19 -5.69 21.74
N PHE A 192 17.04 -5.65 21.08
CA PHE A 192 16.33 -4.45 20.71
C PHE A 192 14.92 -4.58 21.29
N SER A 193 14.46 -3.63 22.11
CA SER A 193 13.14 -3.69 22.77
C SER A 193 12.87 -5.03 23.51
N ARG A 194 13.92 -5.63 24.09
CA ARG A 194 13.94 -6.96 24.75
C ARG A 194 13.78 -8.17 23.82
N ILE A 195 13.91 -7.98 22.51
CA ILE A 195 13.95 -9.06 21.52
C ILE A 195 15.39 -9.26 21.05
N PRO A 196 15.96 -10.47 21.16
CA PRO A 196 17.28 -10.78 20.62
C PRO A 196 17.35 -10.58 19.11
N TYR A 197 18.50 -10.10 18.62
CA TYR A 197 18.73 -9.86 17.19
C TYR A 197 18.55 -11.13 16.35
N VAL A 198 18.91 -12.31 16.87
CA VAL A 198 18.68 -13.59 16.18
C VAL A 198 17.23 -13.80 15.75
N CYS A 199 16.26 -13.33 16.53
CA CYS A 199 14.84 -13.42 16.19
C CYS A 199 14.47 -12.45 15.05
N ILE A 200 15.04 -11.24 15.07
CA ILE A 200 14.86 -10.25 14.00
C ILE A 200 15.47 -10.78 12.70
N LEU A 201 16.70 -11.31 12.76
CA LEU A 201 17.39 -11.91 11.62
C LEU A 201 16.60 -13.07 11.02
N GLY A 202 16.02 -13.95 11.85
CA GLY A 202 15.14 -15.02 11.39
C GLY A 202 13.89 -14.50 10.64
N ALA A 203 13.32 -13.38 11.09
CA ALA A 203 12.21 -12.74 10.38
C ALA A 203 12.65 -12.09 9.06
N ILE A 204 13.80 -11.41 9.04
CA ILE A 204 14.41 -10.84 7.82
C ILE A 204 14.65 -11.94 6.78
N ASN A 205 15.27 -13.06 7.17
CA ASN A 205 15.50 -14.20 6.28
C ASN A 205 14.17 -14.76 5.73
N LYS A 206 13.12 -14.79 6.56
CA LYS A 206 11.79 -15.18 6.10
C LYS A 206 11.19 -14.18 5.10
N LEU A 207 11.37 -12.87 5.29
CA LEU A 207 10.95 -11.84 4.32
C LEU A 207 11.60 -12.10 2.95
N MET A 208 12.91 -12.36 2.94
CA MET A 208 13.66 -12.64 1.72
C MET A 208 13.20 -13.95 1.06
N LEU A 209 13.35 -15.08 1.77
CA LEU A 209 13.19 -16.41 1.18
C LEU A 209 11.75 -16.77 0.89
N LYS A 210 10.83 -16.45 1.80
CA LYS A 210 9.42 -16.86 1.67
C LYS A 210 8.60 -15.90 0.85
N TYR A 211 8.87 -14.60 0.97
CA TYR A 211 7.99 -13.57 0.41
C TYR A 211 8.61 -12.82 -0.78
N ASN A 212 9.87 -13.12 -1.12
CA ASN A 212 10.64 -12.43 -2.17
C ASN A 212 10.63 -10.90 -1.96
N ILE A 213 10.94 -10.49 -0.73
CA ILE A 213 11.05 -9.08 -0.33
C ILE A 213 12.53 -8.74 -0.22
N PHE A 214 12.95 -7.69 -0.94
CA PHE A 214 14.33 -7.23 -0.91
C PHE A 214 14.63 -6.48 0.39
N ILE A 215 15.81 -6.71 0.96
CA ILE A 215 16.26 -6.07 2.19
C ILE A 215 17.40 -5.10 1.85
N ILE A 216 17.25 -3.85 2.27
CA ILE A 216 18.27 -2.81 2.12
C ILE A 216 18.68 -2.37 3.51
N GLN A 217 19.95 -2.60 3.86
CA GLN A 217 20.49 -2.10 5.11
C GLN A 217 20.97 -0.65 4.93
N THR A 218 20.62 0.21 5.88
CA THR A 218 21.01 1.61 5.95
C THR A 218 21.54 1.93 7.34
N GLU A 219 22.41 2.93 7.45
CA GLU A 219 23.03 3.27 8.73
C GLU A 219 22.17 4.22 9.56
N ASN A 220 21.53 5.18 8.89
CA ASN A 220 20.76 6.28 9.45
C ASN A 220 19.82 6.87 8.39
N GLU A 221 19.06 7.89 8.79
CA GLU A 221 18.07 8.57 7.97
C GLU A 221 18.65 9.17 6.67
N GLN A 222 19.85 9.75 6.74
CA GLN A 222 20.51 10.31 5.56
C GLN A 222 20.87 9.22 4.56
N HIS A 223 21.43 8.10 5.04
CA HIS A 223 21.74 6.96 4.19
C HIS A 223 20.47 6.36 3.57
N THR A 224 19.36 6.32 4.31
CA THR A 224 18.05 5.96 3.77
C THR A 224 17.64 6.89 2.62
N ALA A 225 17.71 8.21 2.78
CA ALA A 225 17.37 9.16 1.72
C ALA A 225 18.25 8.96 0.46
N LYS A 226 19.54 8.72 0.64
CA LYS A 226 20.47 8.38 -0.45
C LYS A 226 20.06 7.10 -1.17
N LYS A 227 19.72 6.02 -0.43
CA LYS A 227 19.26 4.75 -1.02
C LYS A 227 17.94 4.88 -1.78
N LEU A 228 17.02 5.71 -1.30
CA LEU A 228 15.79 6.03 -2.04
C LEU A 228 16.10 6.70 -3.39
N ASN A 229 17.06 7.64 -3.44
CA ASN A 229 17.50 8.27 -4.68
C ASN A 229 18.18 7.27 -5.63
N GLU A 230 19.03 6.38 -5.11
CA GLU A 230 19.64 5.29 -5.89
C GLU A 230 18.58 4.38 -6.50
N LEU A 231 17.57 3.95 -5.73
CA LEU A 231 16.46 3.14 -6.23
C LEU A 231 15.68 3.85 -7.34
N LEU A 232 15.32 5.13 -7.16
CA LEU A 232 14.64 5.91 -8.21
C LEU A 232 15.47 5.98 -9.50
N THR A 233 16.79 6.12 -9.36
CA THR A 233 17.71 6.12 -10.50
C THR A 233 17.71 4.78 -11.22
N SER A 234 17.83 3.67 -10.48
CA SER A 234 17.75 2.32 -11.05
C SER A 234 16.43 2.05 -11.76
N TYR A 235 15.29 2.42 -11.15
CA TYR A 235 13.99 2.29 -11.79
C TYR A 235 13.88 3.10 -13.09
N THR A 236 14.47 4.30 -13.12
CA THR A 236 14.49 5.11 -14.34
C THR A 236 15.28 4.42 -15.46
N LEU A 237 16.46 3.87 -15.15
CA LEU A 237 17.30 3.16 -16.11
C LEU A 237 16.59 1.91 -16.66
N ILE A 238 16.02 1.08 -15.79
CA ILE A 238 15.28 -0.14 -16.18
C ILE A 238 14.10 0.22 -17.09
N MET A 239 13.38 1.30 -16.79
CA MET A 239 12.31 1.77 -17.65
C MET A 239 12.82 2.25 -19.01
N GLU A 240 14.00 2.88 -19.08
CA GLU A 240 14.61 3.26 -20.37
C GLU A 240 15.05 2.04 -21.18
N GLU A 241 15.58 1.00 -20.55
CA GLU A 241 16.01 -0.26 -21.18
C GLU A 241 14.81 -1.03 -21.76
N ALA A 242 13.75 -1.21 -20.98
CA ALA A 242 12.53 -1.89 -21.44
C ALA A 242 11.94 -1.24 -22.69
N ASP A 243 12.00 0.09 -22.81
CA ASP A 243 11.55 0.78 -24.01
C ASP A 243 12.45 0.59 -25.23
N ASN A 244 13.75 0.34 -25.02
CA ASN A 244 14.69 0.07 -26.10
C ASN A 244 14.55 -1.37 -26.61
N GLU A 245 14.34 -2.34 -25.72
CA GLU A 245 14.13 -3.74 -26.10
C GLU A 245 12.85 -3.91 -26.93
N ASN A 246 11.75 -3.32 -26.48
CA ASN A 246 10.49 -3.30 -27.24
C ASN A 246 10.66 -2.67 -28.63
N LYS A 247 11.58 -1.72 -28.79
CA LYS A 247 11.87 -1.10 -30.08
C LYS A 247 12.58 -2.09 -31.02
N ILE A 248 13.60 -2.78 -30.52
CA ILE A 248 14.37 -3.76 -31.30
C ILE A 248 13.44 -4.86 -31.82
N GLU A 249 12.56 -5.39 -30.97
CA GLU A 249 11.62 -6.45 -31.36
C GLU A 249 10.65 -5.99 -32.45
N THR A 250 10.09 -4.78 -32.35
CA THR A 250 9.21 -4.23 -33.40
C THR A 250 9.93 -3.97 -34.72
N ASP A 251 11.17 -3.49 -34.69
CA ASP A 251 11.97 -3.23 -35.89
C ASP A 251 12.35 -4.56 -36.59
N THR A 252 12.67 -5.61 -35.82
CA THR A 252 12.95 -6.96 -36.35
C THR A 252 11.72 -7.61 -36.98
N MET A 253 10.54 -7.50 -36.35
CA MET A 253 9.29 -8.03 -36.92
C MET A 253 8.90 -7.34 -38.24
N HIS A 254 9.05 -6.02 -38.32
CA HIS A 254 8.76 -5.29 -39.56
C HIS A 254 9.76 -5.60 -40.69
N ALA A 255 11.04 -5.83 -40.36
CA ALA A 255 12.02 -6.26 -41.33
C ALA A 255 11.68 -7.64 -41.92
N ALA A 256 11.25 -8.60 -41.09
CA ALA A 256 10.86 -9.94 -41.51
C ALA A 256 9.60 -9.98 -42.39
N ILE A 257 8.61 -9.11 -42.13
CA ILE A 257 7.39 -9.02 -42.95
C ILE A 257 7.71 -8.46 -44.35
N ASN A 258 8.58 -7.45 -44.44
CA ASN A 258 8.95 -6.85 -45.72
C ASN A 258 9.88 -7.75 -46.56
N SER A 259 10.72 -8.59 -45.94
CA SER A 259 11.53 -9.56 -46.69
C SER A 259 10.70 -10.72 -47.27
N ASN A 260 9.51 -10.98 -46.74
CA ASN A 260 8.61 -12.01 -47.25
C ASN A 260 7.66 -11.51 -48.36
N SER A 261 7.45 -10.20 -48.50
CA SER A 261 6.60 -9.67 -49.58
C SER A 261 7.25 -9.75 -50.96
N ASP A 262 8.58 -9.74 -51.04
CA ASP A 262 9.31 -9.83 -52.32
C ASP A 262 9.45 -11.29 -52.81
N THR A 263 9.22 -12.28 -51.94
CA THR A 263 9.39 -13.71 -52.25
C THR A 263 8.07 -14.41 -52.64
N ILE A 264 6.91 -13.82 -52.34
CA ILE A 264 5.58 -14.45 -52.59
C ILE A 264 5.09 -14.27 -54.04
N HIS A 265 5.76 -13.49 -54.88
CA HIS A 265 5.39 -13.38 -56.30
C HIS A 265 5.91 -14.49 -57.23
N ALA A 266 6.64 -15.50 -56.72
CA ALA A 266 7.28 -16.52 -57.58
C ALA A 266 6.84 -17.97 -57.38
N ALA A 267 5.93 -18.30 -56.44
CA ALA A 267 5.59 -19.71 -56.19
C ALA A 267 4.11 -19.90 -55.85
N ASN A 268 3.27 -19.94 -56.89
CA ASN A 268 1.95 -20.59 -56.84
C ASN A 268 1.91 -21.69 -57.90
N THR A 269 2.57 -22.82 -57.63
CA THR A 269 2.24 -24.09 -58.29
C THR A 269 2.49 -25.26 -57.35
N SER A 270 1.41 -26.00 -57.10
CA SER A 270 1.31 -27.43 -56.77
C SER A 270 1.81 -28.00 -55.43
N ALA A 271 0.88 -28.76 -54.85
CA ALA A 271 1.00 -30.11 -54.29
C ALA A 271 1.00 -30.29 -52.76
N ASP A 272 -0.12 -30.88 -52.32
CA ASP A 272 -0.33 -31.88 -51.27
C ASP A 272 0.88 -32.29 -50.41
N THR A 273 0.74 -32.23 -49.08
CA THR A 273 0.98 -33.40 -48.22
C THR A 273 0.47 -33.22 -46.79
N ASN A 274 -0.13 -34.30 -46.29
CA ASN A 274 -0.56 -34.55 -44.91
C ASN A 274 0.60 -34.48 -43.90
N ILE A 275 0.41 -33.84 -42.74
CA ILE A 275 1.19 -34.16 -41.53
C ILE A 275 0.30 -34.18 -40.27
N SER A 276 0.32 -35.38 -39.70
CA SER A 276 -0.01 -35.87 -38.36
C SER A 276 0.14 -34.89 -37.19
N THR A 277 -0.92 -34.83 -36.38
CA THR A 277 -1.00 -34.30 -35.02
C THR A 277 -0.18 -35.13 -34.03
N MET A 278 0.75 -34.50 -33.32
CA MET A 278 1.22 -34.98 -32.00
C MET A 278 1.09 -33.84 -31.00
N GLU A 279 0.27 -34.07 -29.97
CA GLU A 279 0.08 -33.22 -28.81
C GLU A 279 1.27 -33.39 -27.86
N GLU A 280 2.06 -32.34 -27.66
CA GLU A 280 2.99 -32.23 -26.53
C GLU A 280 2.47 -31.18 -25.55
N ASP A 281 1.94 -31.67 -24.44
CA ASP A 281 1.67 -30.93 -23.21
C ASP A 281 2.98 -30.37 -22.64
N SER A 282 3.35 -29.16 -23.04
CA SER A 282 4.38 -28.37 -22.37
C SER A 282 3.72 -27.31 -21.49
N ASN A 283 3.50 -27.70 -20.24
CA ASN A 283 3.06 -26.81 -19.16
C ASN A 283 4.21 -25.86 -18.81
N THR A 284 4.35 -24.79 -19.59
CA THR A 284 5.23 -23.67 -19.30
C THR A 284 4.44 -22.62 -18.55
N ASP A 285 4.78 -22.44 -17.26
CA ASP A 285 4.35 -21.29 -16.45
C ASP A 285 4.87 -20.02 -17.11
N SER A 286 4.09 -19.52 -18.07
CA SER A 286 4.29 -18.21 -18.67
C SER A 286 4.06 -17.17 -17.57
N ASN A 287 5.14 -16.49 -17.20
CA ASN A 287 5.06 -15.21 -16.51
C ASN A 287 4.33 -14.23 -17.44
N ILE A 288 3.00 -14.24 -17.38
CA ILE A 288 2.14 -13.29 -18.06
C ILE A 288 2.42 -11.93 -17.42
N ILE A 289 3.28 -11.14 -18.07
CA ILE A 289 3.40 -9.69 -17.91
C ILE A 289 2.13 -9.06 -18.52
N GLY A 290 0.98 -9.46 -18.01
CA GLY A 290 -0.33 -8.93 -18.35
C GLY A 290 -0.71 -7.92 -17.31
N GLY A 291 -0.22 -6.69 -17.47
CA GLY A 291 -0.57 -5.56 -16.64
C GLY A 291 -2.07 -5.27 -16.74
N THR A 292 -2.88 -5.93 -15.91
CA THR A 292 -4.28 -5.57 -15.74
C THR A 292 -4.31 -4.16 -15.18
N ILE A 293 -4.88 -3.22 -15.94
CA ILE A 293 -5.06 -1.83 -15.50
C ILE A 293 -6.15 -1.84 -14.42
N ILE A 294 -5.76 -2.08 -13.17
CA ILE A 294 -6.64 -1.96 -12.02
C ILE A 294 -6.85 -0.47 -11.78
N THR A 295 -8.02 0.02 -12.20
CA THR A 295 -8.45 1.39 -11.96
C THR A 295 -9.02 1.51 -10.55
N ASN A 296 -8.58 2.54 -9.80
CA ASN A 296 -9.06 2.92 -8.46
C ASN A 296 -8.49 2.16 -7.24
N ILE A 297 -7.16 2.11 -7.09
CA ILE A 297 -6.56 1.88 -5.78
C ILE A 297 -6.49 3.22 -5.05
N SER A 298 -7.45 3.47 -4.15
CA SER A 298 -7.39 4.63 -3.27
C SER A 298 -6.24 4.44 -2.26
N LEU A 299 -5.12 5.11 -2.51
CA LEU A 299 -3.93 5.13 -1.64
C LEU A 299 -4.20 5.66 -0.22
N THR A 300 -5.37 6.26 0.01
CA THR A 300 -5.77 6.94 1.25
C THR A 300 -6.99 6.31 1.95
N GLN A 301 -7.66 5.32 1.35
CA GLN A 301 -8.77 4.63 2.03
C GLN A 301 -8.25 3.69 3.14
N ARG A 302 -8.42 4.13 4.39
CA ARG A 302 -8.14 3.32 5.58
C ARG A 302 -8.87 1.97 5.47
N ILE A 303 -8.12 0.87 5.60
CA ILE A 303 -8.70 -0.49 5.61
C ILE A 303 -9.79 -0.52 6.69
N GLN A 304 -11.03 -0.75 6.27
CA GLN A 304 -12.14 -0.90 7.20
C GLN A 304 -11.95 -2.23 7.92
N LYS A 305 -11.85 -2.17 9.25
CA LYS A 305 -11.84 -3.39 10.08
C LYS A 305 -13.25 -3.98 10.07
N THR A 306 -13.36 -5.29 9.89
CA THR A 306 -14.65 -5.99 9.99
C THR A 306 -15.14 -5.99 11.44
N ASP A 307 -16.44 -6.22 11.65
CA ASP A 307 -17.00 -6.35 13.00
C ASP A 307 -16.34 -7.56 13.74
N GLU A 308 -16.01 -8.63 13.01
CA GLU A 308 -15.27 -9.80 13.51
C GLU A 308 -13.83 -9.43 13.97
N ASP A 309 -13.11 -8.59 13.22
CA ASP A 309 -11.78 -8.12 13.62
C ASP A 309 -11.81 -7.30 14.91
N ILE A 310 -12.87 -6.52 15.10
CA ILE A 310 -13.08 -5.71 16.31
C ILE A 310 -13.39 -6.62 17.49
N LEU A 311 -14.27 -7.61 17.33
CA LEU A 311 -14.63 -8.57 18.37
C LEU A 311 -13.42 -9.44 18.78
N LEU A 312 -12.65 -9.94 17.81
CA LEU A 312 -11.42 -10.68 18.07
C LEU A 312 -10.40 -9.85 18.88
N LYS A 313 -10.20 -8.58 18.50
CA LYS A 313 -9.30 -7.66 19.23
C LYS A 313 -9.83 -7.32 20.62
N SER A 314 -11.15 -7.28 20.79
CA SER A 314 -11.81 -7.06 22.06
C SER A 314 -11.45 -8.16 23.06
N TRP A 315 -11.61 -9.44 22.67
CA TRP A 315 -11.20 -10.59 23.47
C TRP A 315 -9.70 -10.61 23.77
N ALA A 316 -8.88 -10.39 22.74
CA ALA A 316 -7.42 -10.41 22.87
C ALA A 316 -6.82 -9.22 23.65
N SER A 317 -7.63 -8.21 24.00
CA SER A 317 -7.20 -7.09 24.85
C SER A 317 -7.05 -7.48 26.34
N LEU A 318 -7.63 -8.63 26.73
CA LEU A 318 -7.60 -9.14 28.10
C LEU A 318 -6.29 -9.87 28.39
N LYS A 319 -5.82 -9.78 29.64
CA LYS A 319 -4.53 -10.37 30.03
C LYS A 319 -4.61 -11.89 29.93
N GLY A 320 -3.63 -12.51 29.28
CA GLY A 320 -3.56 -13.97 29.13
C GLY A 320 -4.39 -14.53 27.96
N ILE A 321 -5.11 -13.69 27.21
CA ILE A 321 -5.87 -14.08 26.02
C ILE A 321 -5.09 -13.70 24.77
N SER A 322 -4.58 -14.70 24.04
CA SER A 322 -3.94 -14.50 22.73
C SER A 322 -4.99 -14.32 21.64
N LEU A 323 -4.60 -13.87 20.44
CA LEU A 323 -5.51 -13.81 19.28
C LEU A 323 -6.13 -15.18 18.97
N VAL A 324 -5.36 -16.26 19.06
CA VAL A 324 -5.86 -17.62 18.81
C VAL A 324 -6.93 -18.00 19.84
N LEU A 325 -6.69 -17.70 21.12
CA LEU A 325 -7.68 -17.97 22.16
C LEU A 325 -8.91 -17.05 22.02
N GLY A 326 -8.72 -15.78 21.68
CA GLY A 326 -9.80 -14.84 21.43
C GLY A 326 -10.75 -15.34 20.33
N LYS A 327 -10.23 -15.96 19.27
CA LYS A 327 -11.06 -16.57 18.21
C LYS A 327 -11.92 -17.72 18.75
N ILE A 328 -11.34 -18.62 19.54
CA ILE A 328 -12.07 -19.74 20.17
C ILE A 328 -13.15 -19.22 21.12
N LEU A 329 -12.86 -18.16 21.88
CA LEU A 329 -13.83 -17.57 22.81
C LEU A 329 -15.00 -16.93 22.05
N MET A 330 -14.72 -16.24 20.95
CA MET A 330 -15.74 -15.62 20.09
C MET A 330 -16.70 -16.65 19.47
N GLU A 331 -16.24 -17.87 19.18
CA GLU A 331 -17.08 -18.96 18.68
C GLU A 331 -17.98 -19.57 19.76
N LYS A 332 -17.62 -19.41 21.05
CA LYS A 332 -18.31 -20.06 22.18
C LYS A 332 -19.16 -19.11 22.99
N PHE A 333 -18.76 -17.85 23.09
CA PHE A 333 -19.24 -16.91 24.09
C PHE A 333 -19.51 -15.55 23.45
N THR A 334 -20.60 -14.92 23.87
CA THR A 334 -20.83 -13.50 23.60
C THR A 334 -20.36 -12.66 24.79
N ILE A 335 -20.00 -11.40 24.52
CA ILE A 335 -19.64 -10.44 25.58
C ILE A 335 -20.85 -10.21 26.51
N LYS A 336 -22.06 -10.12 25.94
CA LYS A 336 -23.32 -10.02 26.68
C LYS A 336 -23.49 -11.16 27.69
N ASP A 337 -23.37 -12.41 27.25
CA ASP A 337 -23.61 -13.58 28.12
C ASP A 337 -22.55 -13.67 29.23
N LEU A 338 -21.31 -13.26 28.94
CA LEU A 338 -20.26 -13.16 29.95
C LEU A 338 -20.56 -12.08 31.00
N ALA A 339 -20.98 -10.89 30.56
CA ALA A 339 -21.26 -9.77 31.45
C ALA A 339 -22.52 -9.98 32.32
N LEU A 340 -23.53 -10.67 31.78
CA LEU A 340 -24.73 -11.04 32.51
C LEU A 340 -24.50 -12.21 33.49
N GLY A 341 -23.37 -12.91 33.36
CA GLY A 341 -23.06 -14.07 34.17
C GLY A 341 -23.84 -15.33 33.79
N ILE A 342 -24.38 -15.35 32.56
CA ILE A 342 -25.00 -16.53 31.94
C ILE A 342 -23.93 -17.61 31.73
N ILE A 343 -22.73 -17.20 31.32
CA ILE A 343 -21.57 -18.09 31.29
C ILE A 343 -21.07 -18.32 32.71
N THR A 344 -21.10 -19.58 33.15
CA THR A 344 -20.67 -20.01 34.48
C THR A 344 -19.14 -20.02 34.62
N ILE A 345 -18.66 -20.01 35.86
CA ILE A 345 -17.21 -20.06 36.13
C ILE A 345 -16.64 -21.42 35.68
N GLU A 346 -17.43 -22.47 35.80
CA GLU A 346 -17.13 -23.85 35.41
C GLU A 346 -16.97 -23.97 33.89
N GLU A 347 -17.85 -23.35 33.10
CA GLU A 347 -17.72 -23.26 31.64
C GLU A 347 -16.44 -22.51 31.22
N ILE A 348 -16.09 -21.43 31.92
CA ILE A 348 -14.83 -20.70 31.67
C ILE A 348 -13.63 -21.61 31.96
N LYS A 349 -13.63 -22.32 33.09
CA LYS A 349 -12.53 -23.21 33.50
C LYS A 349 -12.37 -24.43 32.60
N THR A 350 -13.47 -24.96 32.05
CA THR A 350 -13.45 -26.11 31.13
C THR A 350 -13.11 -25.72 29.69
N CYS A 351 -13.00 -24.41 29.40
CA CYS A 351 -12.58 -23.94 28.08
C CYS A 351 -11.18 -24.45 27.71
N LYS A 352 -11.08 -25.00 26.49
CA LYS A 352 -9.84 -25.56 25.92
C LYS A 352 -9.31 -24.68 24.80
N THR A 353 -7.99 -24.62 24.70
CA THR A 353 -7.25 -24.07 23.55
C THR A 353 -7.42 -24.95 22.32
N ALA A 354 -6.93 -24.49 21.15
CA ALA A 354 -6.96 -25.25 19.90
C ALA A 354 -6.26 -26.63 20.01
N PHE A 355 -5.37 -26.80 20.98
CA PHE A 355 -4.65 -28.05 21.24
C PHE A 355 -5.28 -28.90 22.35
N GLY A 356 -6.51 -28.60 22.76
CA GLY A 356 -7.23 -29.36 23.80
C GLY A 356 -6.75 -29.09 25.24
N LYS A 357 -5.70 -28.28 25.45
CA LYS A 357 -5.23 -27.87 26.80
C LYS A 357 -6.19 -26.85 27.42
N THR A 358 -6.38 -26.90 28.74
CA THR A 358 -7.13 -25.88 29.47
C THR A 358 -6.50 -24.50 29.32
N ILE A 359 -7.32 -23.45 29.37
CA ILE A 359 -6.82 -22.08 29.31
C ILE A 359 -6.04 -21.72 30.58
N ASN A 360 -5.06 -20.81 30.45
CA ASN A 360 -4.21 -20.44 31.58
C ASN A 360 -4.99 -19.66 32.66
N LYS A 361 -4.52 -19.74 33.92
CA LYS A 361 -5.14 -19.07 35.07
C LYS A 361 -5.35 -17.56 34.85
N THR A 362 -4.40 -16.88 34.20
CA THR A 362 -4.50 -15.42 33.95
C THR A 362 -5.67 -15.06 33.01
N ALA A 363 -5.93 -15.90 32.01
CA ALA A 363 -7.07 -15.76 31.11
C ALA A 363 -8.39 -16.00 31.86
N ILE A 364 -8.45 -17.05 32.69
CA ILE A 364 -9.61 -17.35 33.55
C ILE A 364 -9.90 -16.16 34.46
N ASP A 365 -8.89 -15.66 35.18
CA ASP A 365 -9.04 -14.52 36.10
C ASP A 365 -9.54 -13.27 35.36
N SER A 366 -9.05 -13.03 34.13
CA SER A 366 -9.52 -11.91 33.30
C SER A 366 -10.99 -12.07 32.89
N LEU A 367 -11.42 -13.25 32.45
CA LEU A 367 -12.82 -13.52 32.07
C LEU A 367 -13.76 -13.41 33.28
N VAL A 368 -13.39 -14.02 34.40
CA VAL A 368 -14.16 -13.93 35.66
C VAL A 368 -14.25 -12.49 36.15
N SER A 369 -13.19 -11.68 35.99
CA SER A 369 -13.26 -10.27 36.37
C SER A 369 -14.25 -9.45 35.54
N ILE A 370 -14.41 -9.74 34.23
CA ILE A 370 -15.44 -9.10 33.40
C ILE A 370 -16.83 -9.48 33.91
N ARG A 371 -17.05 -10.77 34.15
CA ARG A 371 -18.28 -11.31 34.71
C ARG A 371 -18.65 -10.64 36.04
N ASN A 372 -17.66 -10.34 36.86
CA ASN A 372 -17.83 -9.67 38.15
C ASN A 372 -17.90 -8.13 38.04
N GLY A 373 -17.94 -7.57 36.84
CA GLY A 373 -18.11 -6.14 36.62
C GLY A 373 -16.84 -5.29 36.79
N ASN A 374 -15.64 -5.87 36.64
CA ASN A 374 -14.39 -5.13 36.75
C ASN A 374 -14.25 -4.06 35.64
N THR A 375 -14.44 -2.80 35.99
CA THR A 375 -14.41 -1.63 35.09
C THR A 375 -13.16 -1.58 34.21
N LYS A 376 -11.98 -1.87 34.77
CA LYS A 376 -10.71 -1.78 34.04
C LYS A 376 -10.62 -2.78 32.90
N ASN A 377 -11.02 -4.03 33.13
CA ASN A 377 -11.01 -5.05 32.08
C ASN A 377 -12.16 -4.83 31.08
N CYS A 378 -13.34 -4.40 31.55
CA CYS A 378 -14.43 -4.00 30.64
C CYS A 378 -14.00 -2.88 29.70
N ALA A 379 -13.30 -1.86 30.23
CA ALA A 379 -12.79 -0.73 29.47
C ALA A 379 -11.76 -1.14 28.40
N LYS A 380 -10.88 -2.08 28.72
CA LYS A 380 -9.93 -2.65 27.74
C LYS A 380 -10.65 -3.34 26.59
N MET A 381 -11.64 -4.18 26.93
CA MET A 381 -12.44 -4.90 25.94
C MET A 381 -13.14 -3.93 24.98
N LEU A 382 -13.75 -2.87 25.50
CA LEU A 382 -14.44 -1.86 24.70
C LEU A 382 -13.49 -0.99 23.84
N SER A 383 -12.25 -0.81 24.27
CA SER A 383 -11.25 0.02 23.55
C SER A 383 -10.80 -0.55 22.21
N ALA A 384 -11.21 -1.77 21.86
CA ALA A 384 -11.02 -2.34 20.53
C ALA A 384 -11.83 -1.59 19.45
N ILE A 385 -12.91 -0.91 19.84
CA ILE A 385 -13.75 -0.12 18.95
C ILE A 385 -13.01 1.14 18.49
N ILE A 386 -13.06 1.40 17.18
CA ILE A 386 -12.45 2.59 16.59
C ILE A 386 -13.07 3.85 17.22
N GLY A 387 -12.22 4.71 17.80
CA GLY A 387 -12.63 5.97 18.41
C GLY A 387 -13.05 5.88 19.89
N ILE A 388 -12.86 4.72 20.53
CA ILE A 388 -13.06 4.53 21.97
C ILE A 388 -11.72 4.23 22.62
N THR A 389 -11.23 5.14 23.46
CA THR A 389 -10.00 4.93 24.24
C THR A 389 -10.32 4.19 25.56
N VAL A 390 -9.30 3.59 26.20
CA VAL A 390 -9.47 2.95 27.51
C VAL A 390 -9.97 3.95 28.56
N ASP A 391 -9.45 5.19 28.56
CA ASP A 391 -9.92 6.26 29.46
C ASP A 391 -11.40 6.59 29.24
N PHE A 392 -11.80 6.75 27.97
CA PHE A 392 -13.19 7.01 27.60
C PHE A 392 -14.12 5.87 28.04
N ALA A 393 -13.72 4.61 27.79
CA ALA A 393 -14.48 3.45 28.19
C ALA A 393 -14.56 3.30 29.73
N THR A 394 -13.49 3.65 30.44
CA THR A 394 -13.49 3.66 31.91
C THR A 394 -14.50 4.68 32.45
N LYS A 395 -14.52 5.89 31.89
CA LYS A 395 -15.51 6.92 32.24
C LYS A 395 -16.94 6.48 31.94
N LEU A 396 -17.16 5.83 30.80
CA LEU A 396 -18.46 5.22 30.49
C LEU A 396 -18.88 4.21 31.57
N PHE A 397 -17.99 3.28 31.93
CA PHE A 397 -18.29 2.23 32.90
C PHE A 397 -18.40 2.72 34.35
N ASN A 398 -17.89 3.92 34.67
CA ASN A 398 -18.15 4.59 35.94
C ASN A 398 -19.57 5.17 36.01
N ILE A 399 -20.22 5.45 34.87
CA ILE A 399 -21.60 5.95 34.81
C ILE A 399 -22.59 4.80 34.70
N ARG A 400 -22.29 3.79 33.87
CA ARG A 400 -23.10 2.59 33.65
C ARG A 400 -22.19 1.40 33.48
N SER A 401 -22.28 0.43 34.39
CA SER A 401 -21.55 -0.82 34.29
C SER A 401 -21.92 -1.60 33.02
N LEU A 402 -21.01 -2.46 32.56
CA LEU A 402 -21.28 -3.33 31.41
C LEU A 402 -22.53 -4.21 31.62
N LYS A 403 -22.74 -4.68 32.86
CA LYS A 403 -23.90 -5.49 33.23
C LYS A 403 -25.20 -4.71 33.09
N GLU A 404 -25.27 -3.48 33.58
CA GLU A 404 -26.46 -2.62 33.44
C GLU A 404 -26.77 -2.32 31.97
N ILE A 405 -25.74 -2.06 31.16
CA ILE A 405 -25.90 -1.89 29.71
C ILE A 405 -26.49 -3.17 29.09
N CYS A 406 -25.94 -4.34 29.43
CA CYS A 406 -26.44 -5.61 28.91
C CYS A 406 -27.89 -5.90 29.33
N GLN A 407 -28.23 -5.64 30.59
CA GLN A 407 -29.57 -5.82 31.14
C GLN A 407 -30.61 -4.89 30.47
N TYR A 408 -30.24 -3.64 30.21
CA TYR A 408 -31.12 -2.70 29.49
C TYR A 408 -31.55 -3.27 28.14
N TYR A 409 -30.59 -3.71 27.33
CA TYR A 409 -30.85 -4.23 25.98
C TYR A 409 -31.51 -5.61 25.98
N GLN A 410 -31.24 -6.46 26.97
CA GLN A 410 -31.94 -7.73 27.12
C GLN A 410 -33.45 -7.53 27.31
N ASN A 411 -33.85 -6.43 27.96
CA ASN A 411 -35.25 -6.09 28.23
C ASN A 411 -35.87 -5.17 27.16
N ALA A 412 -35.09 -4.68 26.21
CA ALA A 412 -35.58 -3.78 25.18
C ALA A 412 -36.45 -4.56 24.17
N LYS A 413 -37.71 -4.13 24.00
CA LYS A 413 -38.67 -4.75 23.07
C LYS A 413 -38.28 -4.59 21.60
N THR A 414 -37.44 -3.61 21.28
CA THR A 414 -36.99 -3.32 19.92
C THR A 414 -35.50 -3.65 19.75
N PRO A 415 -35.12 -4.42 18.72
CA PRO A 415 -33.76 -4.96 18.58
C PRO A 415 -32.63 -3.93 18.35
N ILE A 416 -32.92 -2.64 18.20
CA ILE A 416 -31.92 -1.62 17.82
C ILE A 416 -32.23 -0.27 18.49
N ASP A 417 -32.43 -0.25 19.81
CA ASP A 417 -32.54 1.02 20.55
C ASP A 417 -31.18 1.52 21.06
N TYR A 418 -30.30 1.98 20.15
CA TYR A 418 -29.03 2.59 20.55
C TYR A 418 -29.19 3.96 21.23
N LYS A 419 -30.43 4.46 21.38
CA LYS A 419 -30.70 5.78 21.96
C LYS A 419 -30.22 5.86 23.40
N TYR A 420 -30.48 4.82 24.19
CA TYR A 420 -30.03 4.69 25.57
C TYR A 420 -28.52 4.96 25.72
N LEU A 421 -27.69 4.26 24.94
CA LEU A 421 -26.24 4.49 24.96
C LEU A 421 -25.88 5.87 24.41
N SER A 422 -26.53 6.32 23.33
CA SER A 422 -26.20 7.57 22.66
C SER A 422 -26.42 8.82 23.54
N ASP A 423 -27.35 8.75 24.49
CA ASP A 423 -27.69 9.83 25.41
C ASP A 423 -26.82 9.88 26.67
N ILE A 424 -25.96 8.88 26.90
CA ILE A 424 -24.99 8.90 28.02
C ILE A 424 -24.03 10.08 27.82
N VAL A 425 -23.92 10.94 28.83
CA VAL A 425 -23.05 12.11 28.83
C VAL A 425 -21.71 11.77 29.48
N ILE A 426 -20.61 11.89 28.74
CA ILE A 426 -19.24 11.67 29.20
C ILE A 426 -18.44 12.94 28.94
N ASN A 427 -17.91 13.56 30.00
CA ASN A 427 -17.23 14.87 29.94
C ASN A 427 -18.10 15.91 29.21
N GLU A 428 -19.35 16.10 29.69
CA GLU A 428 -20.30 17.09 29.18
C GLU A 428 -20.76 16.88 27.73
N LYS A 429 -20.34 15.78 27.09
CA LYS A 429 -20.72 15.45 25.71
C LYS A 429 -21.45 14.12 25.66
N LYS A 430 -22.55 14.07 24.91
CA LYS A 430 -23.24 12.82 24.60
C LYS A 430 -22.31 11.86 23.85
N LEU A 431 -22.44 10.56 24.10
CA LEU A 431 -21.70 9.50 23.41
C LEU A 431 -21.88 9.58 21.89
N GLY A 432 -23.10 9.91 21.46
CA GLY A 432 -23.48 10.03 20.06
C GLY A 432 -23.81 8.68 19.39
N PRO A 433 -24.59 8.70 18.30
CA PRO A 433 -25.19 7.51 17.71
C PRO A 433 -24.16 6.54 17.14
N LYS A 434 -23.11 7.06 16.47
CA LYS A 434 -22.08 6.23 15.83
C LYS A 434 -21.31 5.36 16.83
N LYS A 435 -20.92 5.93 17.97
CA LYS A 435 -20.24 5.17 19.04
C LYS A 435 -21.20 4.18 19.69
N ALA A 436 -22.43 4.60 19.96
CA ALA A 436 -23.47 3.74 20.53
C ALA A 436 -23.72 2.49 19.66
N ILE A 437 -23.86 2.66 18.33
CA ILE A 437 -24.03 1.54 17.38
C ILE A 437 -22.84 0.59 17.42
N ASN A 438 -21.61 1.12 17.43
CA ASN A 438 -20.42 0.26 17.46
C ASN A 438 -20.28 -0.50 18.78
N ILE A 439 -20.67 0.10 19.92
CA ILE A 439 -20.71 -0.58 21.21
C ILE A 439 -21.77 -1.68 21.19
N TYR A 440 -22.95 -1.39 20.65
CA TYR A 440 -24.03 -2.36 20.53
C TYR A 440 -23.59 -3.58 19.72
N LYS A 441 -23.10 -3.36 18.49
CA LYS A 441 -22.59 -4.42 17.60
C LYS A 441 -21.47 -5.29 18.18
N LEU A 442 -20.69 -4.74 19.12
CA LEU A 442 -19.62 -5.50 19.76
C LEU A 442 -20.18 -6.42 20.85
N ILE A 443 -21.19 -5.94 21.59
CA ILE A 443 -21.72 -6.64 22.77
C ILE A 443 -22.76 -7.70 22.38
N PHE A 444 -23.61 -7.38 21.38
CA PHE A 444 -24.76 -8.16 20.91
C PHE A 444 -24.52 -8.62 19.48
#